data_AF-A0A1F7AAM3-F1
#
_entry.id   AF-A0A1F7AAM3-F1
#
_cell.length_a   1.000
_cell.length_b   1.000
_cell.length_c   1.000
_cell.angle_alpha   90.00
_cell.angle_beta   90.00
_cell.angle_gamma   90.00
#
_symmetry.space_group_name_H-M   'P 1'
#
loop_
_entity.id
_entity.type
_entity.pdbx_description
1 polymer ?
#
loop_
_entity_poly.entity_id
_entity_poly.type
_entity_poly.pdbx_seq_one_letter_code
_entity_poly.pdbx_strand_id
1 'polypeptide(L)'
;MKRSFTLIEILLYFTILTVFLFTAVYFAIQILNVSQLTTHRHELQLSGQFISEKMTVAIQSAESIDEAGSTFDSDQGILALVMPDAFATPTLFSFSNGDLTMKEGAGSVVVLNSSYVSVNSVRFHQISAAKTPAQIVVDLALSVDADIPNTDASLDLHFTVSLRP
;
A
#
# COMPACT_ATOMS: atom_id res chain seq x y z
N MET A 1 -8.24 -48.53 -50.22
CA MET A 1 -7.69 -49.32 -49.09
C MET A 1 -7.91 -48.54 -47.80
N LYS A 2 -8.85 -48.94 -46.94
CA LYS A 2 -9.05 -48.30 -45.62
C LYS A 2 -8.01 -48.87 -44.65
N ARG A 3 -7.08 -48.03 -44.18
CA ARG A 3 -6.16 -48.40 -43.11
C ARG A 3 -6.94 -48.41 -41.80
N SER A 4 -7.03 -49.57 -41.17
CA SER A 4 -7.62 -49.69 -39.83
C SER A 4 -6.57 -49.19 -38.84
N PHE A 5 -6.95 -48.24 -37.99
CA PHE A 5 -6.09 -47.73 -36.92
C PHE A 5 -5.67 -48.87 -36.00
N THR A 6 -4.39 -48.91 -35.64
CA THR A 6 -3.89 -49.90 -34.68
C THR A 6 -4.17 -49.42 -33.26
N LEU A 7 -4.47 -50.34 -32.33
CA LEU A 7 -4.73 -50.00 -30.93
C LEU A 7 -3.54 -49.25 -30.28
N ILE A 8 -2.32 -49.61 -30.68
CA ILE A 8 -1.09 -48.96 -30.21
C ILE A 8 -0.98 -47.50 -30.67
N GLU A 9 -1.44 -47.18 -31.88
CA GLU A 9 -1.43 -45.82 -32.42
C GLU A 9 -2.42 -44.92 -31.67
N ILE A 10 -3.60 -45.45 -31.32
CA ILE A 10 -4.57 -44.74 -30.47
C ILE A 10 -3.97 -44.47 -29.08
N LEU A 11 -3.36 -45.48 -28.45
CA LEU A 11 -2.71 -45.31 -27.14
C LEU A 11 -1.60 -44.28 -27.17
N LEU A 12 -0.78 -44.26 -28.22
CA LEU A 12 0.29 -43.28 -28.39
C LEU A 12 -0.24 -41.85 -28.56
N TYR A 13 -1.36 -41.67 -29.27
CA TYR A 13 -1.99 -40.35 -29.35
C TYR A 13 -2.60 -39.91 -28.03
N PHE A 14 -3.21 -40.82 -27.27
CA PHE A 14 -3.70 -40.51 -25.93
C PHE A 14 -2.58 -40.11 -24.97
N THR A 15 -1.44 -40.80 -24.97
CA THR A 15 -0.32 -40.43 -24.09
C THR A 15 0.22 -39.05 -24.43
N ILE A 16 0.45 -38.75 -25.71
CA ILE A 16 0.90 -37.42 -26.15
C ILE A 16 -0.13 -36.35 -25.77
N LEU A 17 -1.42 -36.62 -25.98
CA LEU A 17 -2.50 -35.70 -25.63
C LEU A 17 -2.55 -35.41 -24.13
N THR A 18 -2.42 -36.45 -23.29
CA THR A 18 -2.43 -36.26 -21.83
C THR A 18 -1.25 -35.41 -21.37
N VAL A 19 -0.03 -35.69 -21.83
CA VAL A 19 1.16 -34.90 -21.48
C VAL A 19 0.99 -33.43 -21.89
N PHE A 20 0.46 -33.20 -23.09
CA PHE A 20 0.17 -31.85 -23.58
C PHE A 20 -0.87 -31.14 -22.69
N LEU A 21 -1.98 -31.81 -22.37
CA LEU A 21 -3.03 -31.24 -21.52
C LEU A 21 -2.54 -30.95 -20.09
N PHE A 22 -1.74 -31.85 -19.50
CA PHE A 22 -1.15 -31.63 -18.18
C PHE A 22 -0.24 -30.39 -18.20
N THR A 23 0.57 -30.24 -19.23
CA THR A 23 1.46 -29.08 -19.38
C THR A 23 0.67 -27.78 -19.56
N ALA A 24 -0.40 -27.81 -20.36
CA ALA A 24 -1.28 -26.66 -20.56
C ALA A 24 -1.99 -26.22 -19.28
N VAL A 25 -2.51 -27.17 -18.49
CA VAL A 25 -3.15 -26.89 -17.19
C VAL A 25 -2.14 -26.33 -16.20
N TYR A 26 -0.93 -26.91 -16.14
CA TYR A 26 0.14 -26.40 -15.29
C TYR A 26 0.48 -24.94 -15.60
N PHE A 27 0.67 -24.61 -16.88
CA PHE A 27 0.92 -23.23 -17.29
C PHE A 27 -0.26 -22.30 -16.99
N ALA A 28 -1.50 -22.75 -17.15
CA ALA A 28 -2.68 -21.95 -16.81
C ALA A 28 -2.70 -21.58 -15.31
N ILE A 29 -2.40 -22.53 -14.42
CA ILE A 29 -2.30 -22.27 -12.98
C ILE A 29 -1.17 -21.28 -12.69
N GLN A 30 -0.02 -21.43 -13.34
CA GLN A 30 1.12 -20.54 -13.16
C GLN A 30 0.78 -19.09 -13.55
N ILE A 31 0.08 -18.90 -14.67
CA ILE A 31 -0.35 -17.56 -15.13
C ILE A 31 -1.32 -16.93 -14.13
N LEU A 32 -2.29 -17.70 -13.61
CA LEU A 32 -3.24 -17.20 -12.62
C LEU A 32 -2.55 -16.72 -11.34
N ASN A 33 -1.58 -17.48 -10.84
CA ASN A 33 -0.82 -17.11 -9.63
C ASN A 33 -0.01 -15.82 -9.84
N VAL A 34 0.64 -15.67 -11.00
CA VAL A 34 1.41 -14.45 -11.33
C VAL A 34 0.50 -13.23 -11.46
N SER A 35 -0.70 -13.40 -12.03
CA SER A 35 -1.65 -12.30 -12.17
C SER A 35 -2.08 -11.74 -10.81
N GLN A 36 -2.42 -12.60 -9.84
CA GLN A 36 -2.85 -12.17 -8.50
C GLN A 36 -1.72 -11.43 -7.77
N LEU A 37 -0.50 -11.99 -7.79
CA LEU A 37 0.67 -11.34 -7.20
C LEU A 37 0.92 -9.94 -7.79
N THR A 38 0.75 -9.81 -9.11
CA THR A 38 0.94 -8.53 -9.80
C THR A 38 -0.10 -7.51 -9.36
N THR A 39 -1.36 -7.91 -9.22
CA THR A 39 -2.44 -7.02 -8.74
C THR A 39 -2.18 -6.53 -7.31
N HIS A 40 -1.82 -7.39 -6.37
CA HIS A 40 -1.58 -6.97 -4.98
C HIS A 40 -0.36 -6.06 -4.84
N ARG A 41 0.71 -6.32 -5.60
CA ARG A 41 1.87 -5.41 -5.64
C ARG A 41 1.52 -4.05 -6.23
N HIS A 42 0.64 -4.04 -7.24
CA HIS A 42 0.16 -2.79 -7.82
C HIS A 42 -0.67 -1.98 -6.82
N GLU A 43 -1.59 -2.63 -6.08
CA GLU A 43 -2.37 -2.00 -5.02
C GLU A 43 -1.49 -1.44 -3.88
N LEU A 44 -0.44 -2.17 -3.49
CA LEU A 44 0.55 -1.70 -2.51
C LEU A 44 1.23 -0.40 -2.98
N GLN A 45 1.67 -0.36 -4.24
CA GLN A 45 2.30 0.83 -4.82
C GLN A 45 1.32 2.02 -4.91
N LEU A 46 0.09 1.78 -5.39
CA LEU A 46 -0.94 2.82 -5.49
C LEU A 46 -1.31 3.37 -4.11
N SER A 47 -1.48 2.50 -3.11
CA SER A 47 -1.78 2.92 -1.73
C SER A 47 -0.65 3.77 -1.16
N GLY A 48 0.62 3.36 -1.35
CA GLY A 48 1.78 4.13 -0.92
C GLY A 48 1.89 5.49 -1.62
N GLN A 49 1.66 5.54 -2.94
CA GLN A 49 1.64 6.80 -3.69
C GLN A 49 0.51 7.72 -3.21
N PHE A 50 -0.70 7.18 -3.04
CA PHE A 50 -1.84 7.96 -2.58
C PHE A 50 -1.64 8.52 -1.18
N ILE A 51 -1.16 7.69 -0.23
CA ILE A 51 -0.87 8.11 1.14
C ILE A 51 0.21 9.21 1.14
N SER A 52 1.34 8.99 0.47
CA SER A 52 2.44 9.96 0.43
C SER A 52 2.01 11.29 -0.20
N GLU A 53 1.22 11.27 -1.29
CA GLU A 53 0.68 12.47 -1.91
C GLU A 53 -0.29 13.20 -0.98
N LYS A 54 -1.22 12.47 -0.35
CA LYS A 54 -2.18 13.06 0.60
C LYS A 54 -1.51 13.71 1.79
N MET A 55 -0.54 13.04 2.39
CA MET A 55 0.26 13.59 3.50
C MET A 55 1.08 14.79 3.03
N THR A 56 1.71 14.71 1.85
CA THR A 56 2.48 15.82 1.29
C THR A 56 1.62 17.06 1.09
N VAL A 57 0.44 16.90 0.46
CA VAL A 57 -0.49 18.01 0.26
C VAL A 57 -0.96 18.58 1.60
N ALA A 58 -1.36 17.73 2.54
CA ALA A 58 -1.83 18.19 3.85
C ALA A 58 -0.74 18.97 4.60
N ILE A 59 0.48 18.44 4.69
CA ILE A 59 1.62 19.10 5.37
C ILE A 59 1.99 20.41 4.67
N GLN A 60 2.01 20.45 3.33
CA GLN A 60 2.30 21.68 2.59
C GLN A 60 1.21 22.75 2.76
N SER A 61 -0.04 22.33 2.93
CA SER A 61 -1.18 23.23 3.09
C SER A 61 -1.43 23.67 4.54
N ALA A 62 -0.73 23.06 5.50
CA ALA A 62 -0.85 23.38 6.92
C ALA A 62 -0.21 24.75 7.21
N GLU A 63 -0.85 25.51 8.09
CA GLU A 63 -0.33 26.76 8.64
C GLU A 63 0.74 26.50 9.71
N SER A 64 0.49 25.48 10.55
CA SER A 64 1.45 25.04 11.58
C SER A 64 1.21 23.59 11.99
N ILE A 65 2.12 23.05 12.80
CA ILE A 65 2.00 21.71 13.39
C ILE A 65 1.51 21.87 14.83
N ASP A 66 0.49 21.09 15.22
CA ASP A 66 0.07 20.99 16.62
C ASP A 66 0.97 19.95 17.32
N GLU A 67 2.05 20.43 17.95
CA GLU A 67 3.01 19.58 18.66
C GLU A 67 2.39 18.82 19.83
N ALA A 68 1.39 19.40 20.51
CA ALA A 68 0.74 18.76 21.65
C ALA A 68 -0.20 17.61 21.24
N GLY A 69 -0.80 17.73 20.05
CA GLY A 69 -1.62 16.69 19.42
C GLY A 69 -0.81 15.65 18.64
N SER A 70 0.49 15.85 18.46
CA SER A 70 1.37 14.98 17.66
C SER A 70 2.22 14.06 18.54
N THR A 71 2.58 12.90 18.00
CA THR A 71 3.51 11.94 18.60
C THR A 71 4.60 11.64 17.58
N PHE A 72 5.78 12.23 17.81
CA PHE A 72 6.96 12.06 16.96
C PHE A 72 7.84 10.91 17.45
N ASP A 73 8.74 10.45 16.57
CA ASP A 73 9.78 9.45 16.86
C ASP A 73 9.27 8.07 17.35
N SER A 74 7.99 7.77 17.12
CA SER A 74 7.33 6.50 17.46
C SER A 74 6.88 5.76 16.21
N ASP A 75 6.88 4.42 16.23
CA ASP A 75 6.34 3.57 15.16
C ASP A 75 4.80 3.65 15.05
N GLN A 76 4.16 4.19 16.08
CA GLN A 76 2.74 4.57 16.11
C GLN A 76 2.61 6.08 16.18
N GLY A 77 3.25 6.76 15.24
CA GLY A 77 3.25 8.22 15.15
C GLY A 77 1.86 8.77 14.89
N ILE A 78 1.62 9.96 15.44
CA ILE A 78 0.42 10.75 15.21
C ILE A 78 0.87 12.12 14.74
N LEU A 79 0.26 12.65 13.68
CA LEU A 79 0.53 13.99 13.19
C LEU A 79 -0.74 14.81 13.20
N ALA A 80 -0.75 15.89 13.97
CA ALA A 80 -1.82 16.86 14.02
C ALA A 80 -1.38 18.16 13.32
N LEU A 81 -2.13 18.57 12.30
CA LEU A 81 -1.85 19.76 11.51
C LEU A 81 -2.92 20.82 11.76
N VAL A 82 -2.47 22.06 11.89
CA VAL A 82 -3.33 23.25 11.92
C VAL A 82 -3.49 23.74 10.49
N MET A 83 -4.72 23.74 10.00
CA MET A 83 -5.05 24.12 8.64
C MET A 83 -5.56 25.57 8.59
N PRO A 84 -5.40 26.29 7.47
CA PRO A 84 -5.96 27.63 7.30
C PRO A 84 -7.50 27.68 7.45
N ASP A 85 -8.18 26.56 7.13
CA ASP A 85 -9.61 26.40 7.37
C ASP A 85 -9.87 25.87 8.79
N ALA A 86 -10.64 26.62 9.57
CA ALA A 86 -11.03 26.26 10.92
C ALA A 86 -11.88 24.98 10.98
N PHE A 87 -12.62 24.64 9.92
CA PHE A 87 -13.41 23.40 9.87
C PHE A 87 -12.57 22.15 9.60
N ALA A 88 -11.41 22.32 8.96
CA ALA A 88 -10.45 21.25 8.70
C ALA A 88 -9.45 21.07 9.86
N THR A 89 -9.37 22.04 10.78
CA THR A 89 -8.43 22.00 11.91
C THR A 89 -9.00 21.24 13.12
N PRO A 90 -8.26 20.31 13.74
CA PRO A 90 -6.98 19.76 13.28
C PRO A 90 -7.18 18.71 12.17
N THR A 91 -6.28 18.68 11.18
CA THR A 91 -6.16 17.51 10.29
C THR A 91 -5.24 16.52 10.97
N LEU A 92 -5.82 15.40 11.41
CA LEU A 92 -5.15 14.36 12.18
C LEU A 92 -4.83 13.16 11.29
N PHE A 93 -3.56 12.77 11.23
CA PHE A 93 -3.13 11.48 10.72
C PHE A 93 -2.79 10.56 11.88
N SER A 94 -3.39 9.38 11.91
CA SER A 94 -3.13 8.37 12.92
C SER A 94 -3.22 6.97 12.35
N PHE A 95 -2.44 6.07 12.93
CA PHE A 95 -2.38 4.67 12.54
C PHE A 95 -2.95 3.78 13.65
N SER A 96 -3.87 2.88 13.29
CA SER A 96 -4.42 1.89 14.22
C SER A 96 -4.90 0.64 13.49
N ASN A 97 -4.70 -0.54 14.07
CA ASN A 97 -5.21 -1.82 13.57
C ASN A 97 -4.85 -2.16 12.11
N GLY A 98 -3.70 -1.69 11.61
CA GLY A 98 -3.30 -1.93 10.22
C GLY A 98 -3.76 -0.85 9.24
N ASP A 99 -4.56 0.12 9.69
CA ASP A 99 -5.10 1.20 8.86
C ASP A 99 -4.47 2.54 9.20
N LEU A 100 -4.07 3.28 8.16
CA LEU A 100 -3.72 4.69 8.27
C LEU A 100 -4.97 5.51 8.01
N THR A 101 -5.29 6.38 8.96
CA THR A 101 -6.50 7.19 8.93
C THR A 101 -6.20 8.68 8.91
N MET A 102 -7.10 9.43 8.29
CA MET A 102 -7.12 10.88 8.27
C MET A 102 -8.46 11.38 8.81
N LYS A 103 -8.42 12.40 9.66
CA LYS A 103 -9.61 13.08 10.16
C LYS A 103 -9.41 14.59 10.07
N GLU A 104 -10.31 15.27 9.38
CA GLU A 104 -10.29 16.74 9.25
C GLU A 104 -11.29 17.36 10.24
N GLY A 105 -10.77 18.10 11.22
CA GLY A 105 -11.56 18.76 12.27
C GLY A 105 -12.56 17.84 12.97
N ALA A 106 -13.84 18.22 12.95
CA ALA A 106 -14.94 17.45 13.51
C ALA A 106 -15.54 16.41 12.54
N GLY A 107 -14.94 16.24 11.37
CA GLY A 107 -15.39 15.32 10.33
C GLY A 107 -15.26 13.84 10.69
N SER A 108 -15.69 13.00 9.74
CA SER A 108 -15.54 11.54 9.86
C SER A 108 -14.10 11.11 9.59
N VAL A 109 -13.70 9.99 10.22
CA VAL A 109 -12.41 9.36 9.98
C VAL A 109 -12.46 8.65 8.62
N VAL A 110 -11.42 8.86 7.81
CA VAL A 110 -11.26 8.26 6.48
C VAL A 110 -10.02 7.38 6.47
N VAL A 111 -10.15 6.15 6.00
CA VAL A 111 -9.02 5.22 5.81
C VAL A 111 -8.32 5.53 4.49
N LEU A 112 -6.99 5.57 4.48
CA LEU A 112 -6.19 5.95 3.32
C LEU A 112 -5.56 4.76 2.57
N ASN A 113 -5.41 3.61 3.23
CA ASN A 113 -4.94 2.37 2.61
C ASN A 113 -6.10 1.57 2.01
N SER A 114 -5.80 0.68 1.05
CA SER A 114 -6.77 -0.27 0.53
C SER A 114 -6.96 -1.47 1.47
N SER A 115 -8.04 -2.22 1.30
CA SER A 115 -8.33 -3.42 2.11
C SER A 115 -7.32 -4.56 1.93
N TYR A 116 -6.43 -4.48 0.94
CA TYR A 116 -5.39 -5.49 0.68
C TYR A 116 -4.02 -5.08 1.20
N VAL A 117 -3.91 -3.88 1.77
CA VAL A 117 -2.65 -3.27 2.20
C VAL A 117 -2.76 -2.94 3.68
N SER A 118 -1.89 -3.53 4.49
CA SER A 118 -1.73 -3.17 5.89
C SER A 118 -0.60 -2.17 6.04
N VAL A 119 -0.80 -1.20 6.92
CA VAL A 119 0.24 -0.31 7.42
C VAL A 119 0.88 -1.00 8.62
N ASN A 120 2.21 -1.07 8.64
CA ASN A 120 2.96 -1.76 9.68
C ASN A 120 3.50 -0.77 10.72
N SER A 121 3.98 0.37 10.24
CA SER A 121 4.47 1.46 11.09
C SER A 121 4.36 2.78 10.37
N VAL A 122 4.09 3.84 11.13
CA VAL A 122 4.15 5.23 10.66
C VAL A 122 4.93 6.01 11.69
N ARG A 123 6.03 6.63 11.27
CA ARG A 123 6.88 7.41 12.13
C ARG A 123 7.05 8.81 11.54
N PHE A 124 6.87 9.80 12.42
CA PHE A 124 7.02 11.20 12.09
C PHE A 124 8.22 11.78 12.82
N HIS A 125 9.07 12.49 12.10
CA HIS A 125 10.14 13.28 12.70
C HIS A 125 9.95 14.75 12.35
N GLN A 126 9.85 15.60 13.36
CA GLN A 126 9.83 17.04 13.16
C GLN A 126 11.26 17.59 13.13
N ILE A 127 11.60 18.26 12.04
CA ILE A 127 12.85 19.01 11.87
C ILE A 127 12.49 20.49 11.77
N SER A 128 12.74 21.23 12.84
CA SER A 128 12.60 22.68 12.88
C SER A 128 13.94 23.33 13.26
N ALA A 129 14.45 24.21 12.40
CA ALA A 129 15.62 25.04 12.70
C ALA A 129 15.22 26.53 12.77
N ALA A 130 16.05 27.34 13.43
CA ALA A 130 15.79 28.77 13.55
C ALA A 130 15.76 29.43 12.16
N LYS A 131 14.68 30.18 11.88
CA LYS A 131 14.43 30.89 10.61
C LYS A 131 14.19 30.00 9.38
N THR A 132 13.87 28.72 9.57
CA THR A 132 13.40 27.84 8.47
C THR A 132 11.96 27.38 8.74
N PRO A 133 11.13 27.22 7.70
CA PRO A 133 9.85 26.53 7.85
C PRO A 133 10.04 25.15 8.48
N ALA A 134 9.09 24.74 9.32
CA ALA A 134 9.12 23.40 9.91
C ALA A 134 9.04 22.33 8.80
N GLN A 135 9.74 21.21 9.00
CA GLN A 135 9.75 20.08 8.08
C GLN A 135 9.34 18.83 8.85
N ILE A 136 8.59 17.96 8.19
CA ILE A 136 8.25 16.64 8.69
C ILE A 136 8.91 15.61 7.78
N VAL A 137 9.69 14.72 8.37
CA VAL A 137 10.11 13.47 7.74
C VAL A 137 9.12 12.39 8.11
N VAL A 138 8.69 11.63 7.12
CA VAL A 138 7.75 10.53 7.27
C VAL A 138 8.43 9.24 6.86
N ASP A 139 8.45 8.29 7.77
CA ASP A 139 8.83 6.91 7.54
C ASP A 139 7.59 6.02 7.63
N LEU A 140 7.23 5.38 6.52
CA LEU A 140 6.01 4.59 6.39
C LEU A 140 6.38 3.19 5.88
N ALA A 141 5.99 2.16 6.63
CA ALA A 141 6.14 0.77 6.21
C ALA A 141 4.76 0.18 5.91
N LEU A 142 4.60 -0.36 4.71
CA LEU A 142 3.39 -0.99 4.21
C LEU A 142 3.68 -2.45 3.82
N SER A 143 2.69 -3.33 3.95
CA SER A 143 2.75 -4.68 3.41
C SER A 143 1.42 -5.08 2.80
N VAL A 144 1.45 -6.07 1.92
CA VAL A 144 0.24 -6.79 1.53
C VAL A 144 -0.31 -7.53 2.75
N ASP A 145 -1.63 -7.54 2.90
CA ASP A 145 -2.30 -8.22 4.01
C ASP A 145 -1.90 -9.70 4.08
N ALA A 146 -1.70 -10.19 5.30
CA ALA A 146 -1.16 -11.51 5.60
C ALA A 146 -2.09 -12.66 5.19
N ASP A 147 -3.36 -12.37 4.94
CA ASP A 147 -4.36 -13.37 4.51
C ASP A 147 -4.22 -13.74 3.02
N ILE A 148 -3.30 -13.09 2.28
CA ILE A 148 -3.03 -13.37 0.87
C ILE A 148 -1.82 -14.34 0.76
N PRO A 149 -2.04 -15.63 0.46
CA PRO A 149 -0.98 -16.62 0.45
C PRO A 149 0.10 -16.30 -0.61
N ASN A 150 1.37 -16.52 -0.24
CA ASN A 150 2.55 -16.34 -1.09
C ASN A 150 2.81 -14.88 -1.55
N THR A 151 2.40 -13.88 -0.77
CA THR A 151 2.63 -12.47 -1.08
C THR A 151 3.41 -11.75 0.02
N ASP A 152 4.70 -12.06 0.14
CA ASP A 152 5.63 -11.32 1.00
C ASP A 152 6.09 -10.04 0.27
N ALA A 153 5.17 -9.12 0.03
CA ALA A 153 5.48 -7.82 -0.57
C ALA A 153 5.35 -6.73 0.49
N SER A 154 6.46 -6.03 0.73
CA SER A 154 6.50 -4.83 1.57
C SER A 154 6.99 -3.63 0.77
N LEU A 155 6.61 -2.44 1.23
CA LEU A 155 7.01 -1.16 0.67
C LEU A 155 7.33 -0.21 1.82
N ASP A 156 8.58 0.23 1.86
CA ASP A 156 9.04 1.26 2.79
C ASP A 156 9.16 2.59 2.04
N LEU A 157 8.53 3.62 2.58
CA LEU A 157 8.54 4.97 2.03
C LEU A 157 9.19 5.91 3.03
N HIS A 158 10.17 6.66 2.54
CA HIS A 158 10.83 7.73 3.28
C HIS A 158 10.72 9.01 2.46
N PHE A 159 10.07 10.03 3.03
CA PHE A 159 9.95 11.32 2.36
C PHE A 159 9.91 12.48 3.35
N THR A 160 10.37 13.64 2.88
CA THR A 160 10.46 14.86 3.69
C THR A 160 9.60 15.94 3.05
N VAL A 161 8.78 16.60 3.88
CA VAL A 161 7.88 17.66 3.43
C VAL A 161 8.07 18.89 4.32
N SER A 162 8.28 20.05 3.69
CA SER A 162 8.30 21.33 4.39
C SER A 162 6.93 21.99 4.39
N LEU A 163 6.57 22.63 5.49
CA LEU A 163 5.43 23.54 5.52
C LEU A 163 5.66 24.70 4.56
N ARG A 164 4.57 25.18 3.95
CA ARG A 164 4.64 26.37 3.10
C ARG A 164 4.72 27.62 3.97
N PRO A 165 5.62 28.57 3.67
CA PRO A 165 5.68 29.85 4.36
C PRO A 165 4.50 30.77 4.03
#